data_AF-A0A959QHU5-F1
#
_entry.id   AF-A0A959QHU5-F1
#
_cell.length_a   1.000
_cell.length_b   1.000
_cell.length_c   1.000
_cell.angle_alpha   90.00
_cell.angle_beta   90.00
_cell.angle_gamma   90.00
#
_symmetry.space_group_name_H-M   'P 1'
#
loop_
_entity.id
_entity.type
_entity.pdbx_description
1 polymer ?
#
loop_
_entity_poly.entity_id
_entity_poly.type
_entity_poly.pdbx_seq_one_letter_code
_entity_poly.pdbx_strand_id
1 'polypeptide(L)'
;MMKNLMFPWKSIWAFYFIVLSGTAFSQLSGSKLLDWEGDIASRLIDSCDAFLLKEIQKSITNRSKFWHRDMRSRETYDRSIQANREHLAQIIGIRDSRTPFDHLEKMGLVAESETYRVEAVRWPSFGQVYGEGLIVYPKQSGQIKKATIVIPDADQTPEEILGISGDLKSECQIGKLYAEDGHLVIIPILVNRAPNPMKISNREFIYRAAYELGRHIIGYEIQKILSAIDWLEKNRIEDITVSGWGEGGLLALYAGAIDTRIDLTEVSGYFGSRQNIWLEPAYRNIYGLLEEFGDAEIATMVAPRTLIVHSDNGAPEIEIKPGENKGKPGRLIVPNEEEVAAEIDRTNEMMNEWNWQVIHEKSKKPSSEKVTIIELPNITNRQQRLLTELDRHNQWLLSESPYVRAEFMAELKFDSLEAFKNSVEPYREYFAKQVIGQFDYPLSDFNVRSRPIKLKNPKLQAFEVAIDVFPGIFAYGILILPEDLHPGEQRPVVVCQHGLEGRPQSTIGDQDFKAYKAFAT
;
A
#
# COMPACT_ATOMS: atom_id res chain seq x y z
N MET A 1 76.11 38.54 5.01
CA MET A 1 77.36 39.22 4.62
C MET A 1 77.19 39.70 3.18
N MET A 2 77.37 41.02 2.95
CA MET A 2 77.35 41.77 1.66
C MET A 2 75.99 41.87 0.93
N LYS A 3 75.26 42.99 0.97
CA LYS A 3 75.43 44.37 0.40
C LYS A 3 75.16 44.50 -1.11
N ASN A 4 74.06 45.23 -1.40
CA ASN A 4 73.79 46.25 -2.43
C ASN A 4 74.19 46.02 -3.90
N LEU A 5 73.25 46.32 -4.83
CA LEU A 5 73.36 47.50 -5.72
C LEU A 5 72.03 47.81 -6.46
N MET A 6 71.79 49.11 -6.67
CA MET A 6 70.63 49.75 -7.33
C MET A 6 70.79 49.88 -8.86
N PHE A 7 69.66 49.77 -9.61
CA PHE A 7 69.14 50.50 -10.81
C PHE A 7 70.07 51.04 -11.95
N PRO A 8 69.62 51.42 -13.19
CA PRO A 8 68.26 51.40 -13.82
C PRO A 8 68.16 51.04 -15.34
N TRP A 9 66.90 50.98 -15.82
CA TRP A 9 66.36 51.52 -17.09
C TRP A 9 66.18 50.68 -18.39
N LYS A 10 64.93 50.78 -18.88
CA LYS A 10 64.37 50.66 -20.24
C LYS A 10 64.21 49.25 -20.83
N SER A 11 62.96 48.80 -20.92
CA SER A 11 62.24 48.70 -22.21
C SER A 11 60.80 48.20 -22.01
N ILE A 12 59.86 48.98 -22.53
CA ILE A 12 58.45 48.64 -22.70
C ILE A 12 58.36 47.55 -23.77
N TRP A 13 57.76 46.40 -23.44
CA TRP A 13 57.22 45.47 -24.42
C TRP A 13 55.80 45.10 -24.00
N ALA A 14 54.85 45.61 -24.76
CA ALA A 14 53.45 45.24 -24.67
C ALA A 14 53.31 43.78 -25.15
N PHE A 15 52.92 42.88 -24.24
CA PHE A 15 52.48 41.54 -24.62
C PHE A 15 51.02 41.62 -25.08
N TYR A 16 50.82 41.47 -26.39
CA TYR A 16 49.54 41.08 -26.94
C TYR A 16 49.24 39.64 -26.47
N PHE A 17 48.34 39.49 -25.49
CA PHE A 17 47.66 38.23 -25.28
C PHE A 17 46.62 38.09 -26.39
N ILE A 18 46.95 37.30 -27.42
CA ILE A 18 45.96 36.70 -28.30
C ILE A 18 45.19 35.72 -27.42
N VAL A 19 44.00 36.12 -26.98
CA VAL A 19 42.98 35.19 -26.50
C VAL A 19 42.57 34.38 -27.74
N LEU A 20 43.19 33.21 -27.90
CA LEU A 20 42.65 32.16 -28.74
C LEU A 20 41.23 31.90 -28.23
N SER A 21 40.25 32.29 -29.04
CA SER A 21 38.86 31.92 -28.87
C SER A 21 38.80 30.41 -28.77
N GLY A 22 38.68 29.91 -27.53
CA GLY A 22 38.19 28.56 -27.31
C GLY A 22 36.86 28.46 -28.04
N THR A 23 36.76 27.54 -28.99
CA THR A 23 35.46 27.14 -29.54
C THR A 23 34.63 26.71 -28.34
N ALA A 24 33.75 27.60 -27.87
CA ALA A 24 32.72 27.25 -26.92
C ALA A 24 31.98 26.09 -27.58
N PHE A 25 32.07 24.89 -27.00
CA PHE A 25 31.18 23.81 -27.41
C PHE A 25 29.77 24.38 -27.25
N SER A 26 29.09 24.58 -28.37
CA SER A 26 27.76 25.15 -28.38
C SER A 26 26.76 24.05 -28.04
N GLN A 27 25.63 24.44 -27.44
CA GLN A 27 24.49 23.54 -27.20
C GLN A 27 24.07 22.82 -28.49
N LEU A 28 23.42 21.67 -28.35
CA LEU A 28 22.84 20.94 -29.48
C LEU A 28 21.96 21.87 -30.34
N SER A 29 22.11 21.78 -31.66
CA SER A 29 21.31 22.60 -32.59
C SER A 29 19.82 22.40 -32.35
N GLY A 30 19.06 23.50 -32.24
CA GLY A 30 17.63 23.48 -31.94
C GLY A 30 17.27 23.26 -30.47
N SER A 31 18.24 23.06 -29.57
CA SER A 31 17.99 23.00 -28.12
C SER A 31 18.19 24.36 -27.44
N LYS A 32 17.56 24.51 -26.27
CA LYS A 32 17.93 25.55 -25.29
C LYS A 32 19.19 25.12 -24.52
N LEU A 33 19.81 26.04 -23.81
CA LEU A 33 20.95 25.73 -22.95
C LEU A 33 20.45 25.00 -21.70
N LEU A 34 21.14 23.95 -21.29
CA LEU A 34 20.94 23.33 -19.98
C LEU A 34 21.84 24.04 -18.95
N ASP A 35 21.31 25.10 -18.35
CA ASP A 35 21.98 25.98 -17.37
C ASP A 35 21.60 25.67 -15.92
N TRP A 36 21.01 24.50 -15.67
CA TRP A 36 20.60 24.11 -14.33
C TRP A 36 21.81 23.89 -13.42
N GLU A 37 21.78 24.55 -12.28
CA GLU A 37 22.71 24.34 -11.17
C GLU A 37 22.30 23.12 -10.33
N GLY A 38 23.27 22.49 -9.67
CA GLY A 38 23.07 21.33 -8.80
C GLY A 38 23.02 19.98 -9.53
N ASP A 39 22.60 18.95 -8.80
CA ASP A 39 22.46 17.59 -9.35
C ASP A 39 21.11 17.42 -10.05
N ILE A 40 21.14 17.08 -11.35
CA ILE A 40 19.94 16.86 -12.16
C ILE A 40 19.14 15.65 -11.63
N ALA A 41 19.81 14.63 -11.09
CA ALA A 41 19.12 13.48 -10.51
C ALA A 41 18.29 13.88 -9.28
N SER A 42 18.83 14.72 -8.39
CA SER A 42 18.09 15.28 -7.26
C SER A 42 16.89 16.09 -7.74
N ARG A 43 17.08 16.95 -8.75
CA ARG A 43 15.98 17.73 -9.35
C ARG A 43 14.88 16.83 -9.94
N LEU A 44 15.23 15.69 -10.53
CA LEU A 44 14.27 14.72 -11.04
C LEU A 44 13.43 14.14 -9.89
N ILE A 45 14.09 13.74 -8.79
CA ILE A 45 13.41 13.22 -7.60
C ILE A 45 12.45 14.29 -7.04
N ASP A 46 12.92 15.52 -6.83
CA ASP A 46 12.09 16.62 -6.30
C ASP A 46 10.86 16.88 -7.20
N SER A 47 11.04 16.78 -8.52
CA SER A 47 9.96 16.97 -9.50
C SER A 47 8.94 15.82 -9.43
N CYS A 48 9.40 14.58 -9.32
CA CYS A 48 8.56 13.40 -9.11
C CYS A 48 7.77 13.51 -7.81
N ASP A 49 8.41 13.89 -6.70
CA ASP A 49 7.76 14.05 -5.41
C ASP A 49 6.68 15.13 -5.45
N ALA A 50 7.00 16.31 -5.98
CA ALA A 50 6.03 17.39 -6.13
C ALA A 50 4.83 17.00 -7.01
N PHE A 51 5.08 16.25 -8.09
CA PHE A 51 4.02 15.72 -8.95
C PHE A 51 3.14 14.72 -8.20
N LEU A 52 3.72 13.71 -7.55
CA LEU A 52 2.96 12.67 -6.85
C LEU A 52 2.13 13.23 -5.69
N LEU A 53 2.68 14.17 -4.92
CA LEU A 53 1.94 14.86 -3.85
C LEU A 53 0.75 15.64 -4.40
N LYS A 54 0.89 16.26 -5.57
CA LYS A 54 -0.21 16.96 -6.25
C LYS A 54 -1.28 15.98 -6.73
N GLU A 55 -0.90 14.83 -7.27
CA GLU A 55 -1.86 13.80 -7.70
C GLU A 55 -2.64 13.22 -6.51
N ILE A 56 -1.95 12.98 -5.39
CA ILE A 56 -2.59 12.59 -4.13
C ILE A 56 -3.61 13.65 -3.72
N GLN A 57 -3.24 14.93 -3.71
CA GLN A 57 -4.17 16.00 -3.34
C GLN A 57 -5.40 16.05 -4.27
N LYS A 58 -5.20 15.92 -5.59
CA LYS A 58 -6.29 15.87 -6.57
C LYS A 58 -7.19 14.65 -6.39
N SER A 59 -6.66 13.54 -5.86
CA SER A 59 -7.43 12.31 -5.72
C SER A 59 -8.71 12.50 -4.89
N ILE A 60 -8.71 13.37 -3.88
CA ILE A 60 -9.88 13.67 -3.04
C ILE A 60 -11.10 14.09 -3.88
N THR A 61 -10.89 15.00 -4.83
CA THR A 61 -11.98 15.48 -5.70
C THR A 61 -12.27 14.51 -6.84
N ASN A 62 -11.23 13.84 -7.37
CA ASN A 62 -11.37 12.91 -8.48
C ASN A 62 -12.14 11.63 -8.11
N ARG A 63 -12.02 11.15 -6.87
CA ARG A 63 -12.73 9.95 -6.40
C ARG A 63 -14.22 10.01 -6.68
N SER A 64 -14.85 11.17 -6.50
CA SER A 64 -16.29 11.39 -6.71
C SER A 64 -16.82 10.88 -8.07
N LYS A 65 -15.96 10.85 -9.11
CA LYS A 65 -16.31 10.35 -10.45
C LYS A 65 -16.64 8.86 -10.47
N PHE A 66 -16.13 8.09 -9.51
CA PHE A 66 -16.33 6.65 -9.38
C PHE A 66 -17.53 6.30 -8.48
N TRP A 67 -18.27 7.30 -7.99
CA TRP A 67 -19.39 7.10 -7.08
C TRP A 67 -20.70 7.60 -7.69
N HIS A 68 -21.67 6.69 -7.79
CA HIS A 68 -23.00 6.97 -8.35
C HIS A 68 -24.11 6.62 -7.35
N ARG A 69 -23.98 7.17 -6.13
CA ARG A 69 -24.82 6.83 -4.97
C ARG A 69 -26.30 7.13 -5.23
N ASP A 70 -27.15 6.15 -4.95
CA ASP A 70 -28.61 6.27 -5.05
C ASP A 70 -29.26 6.06 -3.67
N MET A 71 -29.47 7.17 -2.95
CA MET A 71 -29.91 7.17 -1.55
C MET A 71 -31.45 7.11 -1.36
N ARG A 72 -32.20 6.69 -2.38
CA ARG A 72 -33.67 6.62 -2.31
C ARG A 72 -34.19 5.53 -1.37
N SER A 73 -33.50 4.40 -1.30
CA SER A 73 -33.76 3.30 -0.37
C SER A 73 -32.47 2.52 -0.09
N ARG A 74 -32.52 1.61 0.89
CA ARG A 74 -31.42 0.67 1.17
C ARG A 74 -31.03 -0.13 -0.07
N GLU A 75 -32.02 -0.68 -0.74
CA GLU A 75 -31.84 -1.55 -1.89
C GLU A 75 -31.27 -0.80 -3.09
N THR A 76 -31.70 0.45 -3.32
CA THR A 76 -31.13 1.26 -4.40
C THR A 76 -29.70 1.66 -4.10
N TYR A 77 -29.40 1.99 -2.84
CA TYR A 77 -28.07 2.38 -2.43
C TYR A 77 -27.08 1.23 -2.58
N ASP A 78 -27.39 0.08 -1.99
CA ASP A 78 -26.53 -1.10 -2.06
C ASP A 78 -26.24 -1.49 -3.52
N ARG A 79 -27.26 -1.48 -4.38
CA ARG A 79 -27.07 -1.74 -5.81
C ARG A 79 -26.20 -0.69 -6.49
N SER A 80 -26.35 0.59 -6.12
CA SER A 80 -25.61 1.70 -6.75
C SER A 80 -24.12 1.70 -6.43
N ILE A 81 -23.71 1.17 -5.28
CA ILE A 81 -22.31 1.10 -4.83
C ILE A 81 -21.72 -0.31 -4.90
N GLN A 82 -22.46 -1.28 -5.47
CA GLN A 82 -22.02 -2.67 -5.54
C GLN A 82 -20.68 -2.82 -6.28
N ALA A 83 -20.50 -2.08 -7.38
CA ALA A 83 -19.23 -2.05 -8.12
C ALA A 83 -18.07 -1.51 -7.25
N ASN A 84 -18.32 -0.52 -6.39
CA ASN A 84 -17.31 -0.02 -5.46
C ASN A 84 -16.94 -1.08 -4.39
N ARG A 85 -17.92 -1.86 -3.90
CA ARG A 85 -17.65 -3.00 -2.98
C ARG A 85 -16.79 -4.06 -3.64
N GLU A 86 -17.15 -4.45 -4.86
CA GLU A 86 -16.42 -5.45 -5.65
C GLU A 86 -14.99 -4.99 -5.94
N HIS A 87 -14.83 -3.72 -6.33
CA HIS A 87 -13.51 -3.17 -6.61
C HIS A 87 -12.64 -3.07 -5.35
N LEU A 88 -13.19 -2.59 -4.22
CA LEU A 88 -12.47 -2.59 -2.94
C LEU A 88 -12.02 -4.00 -2.56
N ALA A 89 -12.91 -4.99 -2.65
CA ALA A 89 -12.59 -6.40 -2.39
C ALA A 89 -11.47 -6.92 -3.31
N GLN A 90 -11.49 -6.54 -4.60
CA GLN A 90 -10.49 -6.91 -5.58
C GLN A 90 -9.10 -6.32 -5.26
N ILE A 91 -9.00 -5.02 -4.97
CA ILE A 91 -7.71 -4.34 -4.73
C ILE A 91 -7.09 -4.70 -3.39
N ILE A 92 -7.90 -5.06 -2.39
CA ILE A 92 -7.41 -5.61 -1.12
C ILE A 92 -7.17 -7.12 -1.21
N GLY A 93 -7.34 -7.74 -2.39
CA GLY A 93 -6.89 -9.11 -2.64
C GLY A 93 -7.82 -10.21 -2.15
N ILE A 94 -9.12 -9.95 -2.02
CA ILE A 94 -10.13 -10.99 -1.74
C ILE A 94 -10.46 -11.68 -3.06
N ARG A 95 -9.71 -12.73 -3.39
CA ARG A 95 -9.80 -13.44 -4.68
C ARG A 95 -10.10 -14.93 -4.54
N ASP A 96 -9.94 -15.47 -3.34
CA ASP A 96 -9.98 -16.90 -3.11
C ASP A 96 -11.38 -17.31 -2.63
N SER A 97 -11.85 -18.47 -3.07
CA SER A 97 -13.12 -19.00 -2.60
C SER A 97 -13.00 -19.46 -1.16
N ARG A 98 -13.93 -19.00 -0.30
CA ARG A 98 -13.97 -19.43 1.09
C ARG A 98 -14.37 -20.90 1.21
N THR A 99 -13.74 -21.60 2.14
CA THR A 99 -13.96 -23.03 2.42
C THR A 99 -15.10 -23.17 3.43
N PRO A 100 -16.27 -23.73 3.06
CA PRO A 100 -17.37 -23.91 3.99
C PRO A 100 -17.03 -24.94 5.07
N PHE A 101 -17.56 -24.74 6.28
CA PHE A 101 -17.41 -25.67 7.40
C PHE A 101 -18.66 -25.72 8.29
N ASP A 102 -18.79 -26.77 9.10
CA ASP A 102 -19.92 -26.98 10.02
C ASP A 102 -19.58 -26.55 11.45
N HIS A 103 -18.34 -26.81 11.88
CA HIS A 103 -17.92 -26.64 13.26
C HIS A 103 -16.52 -26.02 13.33
N LEU A 104 -16.31 -25.21 14.37
CA LEU A 104 -14.99 -24.74 14.75
C LEU A 104 -14.18 -25.91 15.37
N GLU A 105 -12.92 -26.05 14.98
CA GLU A 105 -11.97 -26.98 15.59
C GLU A 105 -11.61 -26.46 16.99
N LYS A 106 -12.02 -27.17 18.04
CA LYS A 106 -11.71 -26.81 19.43
C LYS A 106 -10.31 -27.26 19.80
N MET A 107 -9.48 -26.30 20.19
CA MET A 107 -8.07 -26.51 20.53
C MET A 107 -7.82 -26.66 22.04
N GLY A 108 -8.75 -26.18 22.88
CA GLY A 108 -8.64 -26.29 24.34
C GLY A 108 -9.48 -25.25 25.08
N LEU A 109 -9.73 -25.52 26.36
CA LEU A 109 -10.38 -24.58 27.28
C LEU A 109 -9.33 -23.60 27.82
N VAL A 110 -9.54 -22.30 27.63
CA VAL A 110 -8.53 -21.27 27.93
C VAL A 110 -8.78 -20.61 29.27
N ALA A 111 -10.02 -20.18 29.50
CA ALA A 111 -10.40 -19.44 30.67
C ALA A 111 -11.91 -19.52 30.93
N GLU A 112 -12.32 -19.17 32.13
CA GLU A 112 -13.72 -19.18 32.53
C GLU A 112 -14.00 -18.08 33.57
N SER A 113 -15.14 -17.41 33.45
CA SER A 113 -15.63 -16.42 34.41
C SER A 113 -16.99 -16.84 34.99
N GLU A 114 -17.66 -15.97 35.76
CA GLU A 114 -19.03 -16.23 36.18
C GLU A 114 -20.00 -16.14 35.00
N THR A 115 -19.73 -15.26 34.05
CA THR A 115 -20.62 -14.90 32.93
C THR A 115 -20.28 -15.57 31.60
N TYR A 116 -19.05 -16.05 31.37
CA TYR A 116 -18.66 -16.66 30.09
C TYR A 116 -17.58 -17.75 30.19
N ARG A 117 -17.39 -18.49 29.10
CA ARG A 117 -16.37 -19.53 28.90
C ARG A 117 -15.57 -19.25 27.63
N VAL A 118 -14.26 -19.39 27.70
CA VAL A 118 -13.33 -19.06 26.60
C VAL A 118 -12.68 -20.34 26.08
N GLU A 119 -12.79 -20.61 24.78
CA GLU A 119 -12.15 -21.74 24.12
C GLU A 119 -11.22 -21.26 23.01
N ALA A 120 -10.04 -21.89 22.88
CA ALA A 120 -9.19 -21.70 21.71
C ALA A 120 -9.80 -22.48 20.54
N VAL A 121 -9.87 -21.85 19.38
CA VAL A 121 -10.49 -22.43 18.18
C VAL A 121 -9.72 -22.13 16.90
N ARG A 122 -9.96 -22.98 15.91
CA ARG A 122 -9.47 -22.84 14.54
C ARG A 122 -10.58 -23.17 13.53
N TRP A 123 -10.57 -22.54 12.36
CA TRP A 123 -11.58 -22.76 11.33
C TRP A 123 -11.01 -22.63 9.91
N PRO A 124 -11.48 -23.43 8.94
CA PRO A 124 -11.13 -23.26 7.53
C PRO A 124 -11.52 -21.85 7.05
N SER A 125 -10.67 -21.22 6.24
CA SER A 125 -10.95 -19.91 5.64
C SER A 125 -10.98 -19.99 4.11
N PHE A 126 -9.83 -20.22 3.46
CA PHE A 126 -9.73 -20.41 2.02
C PHE A 126 -8.53 -21.30 1.72
N GLY A 127 -8.62 -22.14 0.68
CA GLY A 127 -7.56 -23.11 0.37
C GLY A 127 -7.16 -23.94 1.60
N GLN A 128 -5.87 -23.89 1.96
CA GLN A 128 -5.32 -24.50 3.19
C GLN A 128 -4.97 -23.48 4.29
N VAL A 129 -5.60 -22.30 4.26
CA VAL A 129 -5.41 -21.23 5.24
C VAL A 129 -6.57 -21.26 6.24
N TYR A 130 -6.24 -21.10 7.52
CA TYR A 130 -7.20 -21.15 8.61
C TYR A 130 -7.30 -19.81 9.34
N GLY A 131 -8.50 -19.50 9.82
CA GLY A 131 -8.66 -18.60 10.95
C GLY A 131 -8.32 -19.33 12.24
N GLU A 132 -7.69 -18.66 13.18
CA GLU A 132 -7.36 -19.21 14.49
C GLU A 132 -7.52 -18.09 15.53
N GLY A 133 -7.91 -18.42 16.76
CA GLY A 133 -8.19 -17.41 17.76
C GLY A 133 -8.91 -17.97 18.99
N LEU A 134 -9.74 -17.13 19.60
CA LEU A 134 -10.63 -17.50 20.69
C LEU A 134 -12.08 -17.42 20.26
N ILE A 135 -12.91 -18.26 20.88
CA ILE A 135 -14.35 -18.06 20.95
C ILE A 135 -14.79 -17.96 22.41
N VAL A 136 -15.68 -17.03 22.69
CA VAL A 136 -16.22 -16.76 24.03
C VAL A 136 -17.71 -17.04 24.01
N TYR A 137 -18.12 -18.05 24.78
CA TYR A 137 -19.52 -18.41 24.94
C TYR A 137 -20.09 -17.77 26.21
N PRO A 138 -21.15 -16.97 26.11
CA PRO A 138 -21.85 -16.47 27.29
C PRO A 138 -22.55 -17.64 28.00
N LYS A 139 -22.53 -17.64 29.33
CA LYS A 139 -23.16 -18.65 30.21
C LYS A 139 -24.64 -18.40 30.46
N GLN A 140 -25.30 -17.68 29.54
CA GLN A 140 -26.71 -17.35 29.64
C GLN A 140 -27.61 -18.52 29.25
N SER A 141 -28.80 -18.58 29.85
CA SER A 141 -29.84 -19.53 29.46
C SER A 141 -30.57 -19.01 28.22
N GLY A 142 -30.57 -19.78 27.13
CA GLY A 142 -31.34 -19.46 25.93
C GLY A 142 -30.53 -19.57 24.64
N GLN A 143 -31.17 -19.24 23.52
CA GLN A 143 -30.49 -19.19 22.22
C GLN A 143 -29.67 -17.90 22.12
N ILE A 144 -28.39 -18.03 21.79
CA ILE A 144 -27.53 -16.90 21.44
C ILE A 144 -27.98 -16.33 20.09
N LYS A 145 -28.26 -15.03 20.04
CA LYS A 145 -28.70 -14.32 18.82
C LYS A 145 -27.72 -13.24 18.35
N LYS A 146 -26.84 -12.79 19.24
CA LYS A 146 -25.85 -11.75 18.99
C LYS A 146 -24.45 -12.34 18.96
N ALA A 147 -23.65 -11.95 17.97
CA ALA A 147 -22.24 -12.27 17.94
C ALA A 147 -21.41 -11.06 17.56
N THR A 148 -20.20 -10.99 18.12
CA THR A 148 -19.22 -9.97 17.76
C THR A 148 -17.93 -10.63 17.33
N ILE A 149 -17.42 -10.25 16.16
CA ILE A 149 -16.03 -10.53 15.79
C ILE A 149 -15.19 -9.36 16.29
N VAL A 150 -14.35 -9.60 17.28
CA VAL A 150 -13.47 -8.58 17.88
C VAL A 150 -12.07 -8.76 17.33
N ILE A 151 -11.56 -7.76 16.62
CA ILE A 151 -10.29 -7.85 15.90
C ILE A 151 -9.23 -7.01 16.63
N PRO A 152 -8.17 -7.64 17.17
CA PRO A 152 -7.11 -6.92 17.85
C PRO A 152 -6.20 -6.15 16.88
N ASP A 153 -5.31 -5.32 17.43
CA ASP A 153 -4.16 -4.85 16.64
C ASP A 153 -3.22 -6.04 16.34
N ALA A 154 -2.41 -5.93 15.29
CA ALA A 154 -1.56 -7.03 14.86
C ALA A 154 -0.52 -7.50 15.91
N ASP A 155 -0.11 -6.63 16.83
CA ASP A 155 0.84 -7.02 17.90
C ASP A 155 0.14 -7.40 19.20
N GLN A 156 -1.19 -7.50 19.19
CA GLN A 156 -1.98 -8.00 20.29
C GLN A 156 -2.47 -9.42 20.06
N THR A 157 -2.51 -10.15 21.17
CA THR A 157 -3.08 -11.49 21.22
C THR A 157 -4.59 -11.42 21.47
N PRO A 158 -5.34 -12.46 21.03
CA PRO A 158 -6.74 -12.60 21.41
C PRO A 158 -7.00 -12.54 22.92
N GLU A 159 -6.06 -13.06 23.72
CA GLU A 159 -6.12 -13.08 25.17
C GLU A 159 -5.99 -11.69 25.81
N GLU A 160 -5.14 -10.83 25.25
CA GLU A 160 -4.93 -9.45 25.72
C GLU A 160 -6.16 -8.57 25.49
N ILE A 161 -6.76 -8.61 24.30
CA ILE A 161 -7.96 -7.83 24.00
C ILE A 161 -9.21 -8.33 24.74
N LEU A 162 -9.19 -9.59 25.20
CA LEU A 162 -10.19 -10.17 26.09
C LEU A 162 -9.93 -9.86 27.58
N GLY A 163 -8.80 -9.23 27.91
CA GLY A 163 -8.46 -8.85 29.28
C GLY A 163 -8.12 -10.03 30.20
N ILE A 164 -7.67 -11.16 29.64
CA ILE A 164 -7.29 -12.37 30.40
C ILE A 164 -5.77 -12.57 30.50
N SER A 165 -4.99 -11.80 29.75
CA SER A 165 -3.52 -11.74 29.87
C SER A 165 -2.98 -10.36 29.52
N GLY A 166 -1.70 -10.13 29.82
CA GLY A 166 -1.00 -8.89 29.51
C GLY A 166 -1.49 -7.69 30.31
N ASP A 167 -0.95 -6.53 29.98
CA ASP A 167 -1.16 -5.27 30.72
C ASP A 167 -1.92 -4.23 29.88
N LEU A 168 -2.76 -4.69 28.95
CA LEU A 168 -3.55 -3.81 28.11
C LEU A 168 -4.50 -2.98 28.97
N LYS A 169 -4.57 -1.67 28.74
CA LYS A 169 -5.49 -0.79 29.48
C LYS A 169 -6.94 -1.26 29.33
N SER A 170 -7.74 -1.14 30.37
CA SER A 170 -9.11 -1.67 30.39
C SER A 170 -9.97 -1.13 29.25
N GLU A 171 -9.83 0.15 28.88
CA GLU A 171 -10.53 0.74 27.73
C GLU A 171 -10.22 0.06 26.38
N CYS A 172 -9.05 -0.57 26.23
CA CYS A 172 -8.66 -1.29 25.02
C CYS A 172 -9.04 -2.78 25.05
N GLN A 173 -9.56 -3.30 26.17
CA GLN A 173 -9.99 -4.70 26.33
C GLN A 173 -11.43 -4.90 25.80
N ILE A 174 -11.67 -4.47 24.55
CA ILE A 174 -13.02 -4.47 23.94
C ILE A 174 -13.61 -5.88 23.79
N GLY A 175 -12.78 -6.92 23.73
CA GLY A 175 -13.24 -8.31 23.73
C GLY A 175 -13.96 -8.68 25.03
N LYS A 176 -13.49 -8.13 26.15
CA LYS A 176 -14.10 -8.33 27.47
C LYS A 176 -15.47 -7.67 27.55
N LEU A 177 -15.61 -6.47 27.01
CA LEU A 177 -16.88 -5.72 26.99
C LEU A 177 -18.00 -6.55 26.36
N TYR A 178 -17.74 -7.13 25.19
CA TYR A 178 -18.73 -7.94 24.48
C TYR A 178 -19.01 -9.29 25.15
N ALA A 179 -17.99 -9.90 25.77
CA ALA A 179 -18.17 -11.12 26.54
C ALA A 179 -19.09 -10.90 27.74
N GLU A 180 -18.92 -9.78 28.45
CA GLU A 180 -19.75 -9.37 29.59
C GLU A 180 -21.17 -8.94 29.18
N ASP A 181 -21.35 -8.38 27.98
CA ASP A 181 -22.67 -8.02 27.41
C ASP A 181 -23.44 -9.24 26.84
N GLY A 182 -22.91 -10.45 26.99
CA GLY A 182 -23.60 -11.69 26.63
C GLY A 182 -23.58 -12.01 25.12
N HIS A 183 -22.65 -11.43 24.36
CA HIS A 183 -22.43 -11.79 22.96
C HIS A 183 -21.64 -13.09 22.84
N LEU A 184 -21.87 -13.83 21.75
CA LEU A 184 -20.88 -14.81 21.28
C LEU A 184 -19.71 -14.05 20.66
N VAL A 185 -18.52 -14.13 21.24
CA VAL A 185 -17.37 -13.35 20.75
C VAL A 185 -16.40 -14.26 20.02
N ILE A 186 -15.98 -13.88 18.80
CA ILE A 186 -14.89 -14.54 18.07
C ILE A 186 -13.74 -13.55 17.96
N ILE A 187 -12.53 -13.94 18.38
CA ILE A 187 -11.35 -13.08 18.42
C ILE A 187 -10.24 -13.73 17.60
N PRO A 188 -10.07 -13.40 16.32
CA PRO A 188 -9.00 -13.94 15.50
C PRO A 188 -7.62 -13.42 15.94
N ILE A 189 -6.60 -14.26 15.80
CA ILE A 189 -5.20 -13.82 15.84
C ILE A 189 -4.78 -13.29 14.47
N LEU A 190 -4.06 -12.17 14.47
CA LEU A 190 -3.49 -11.56 13.26
C LEU A 190 -2.01 -11.92 13.10
N VAL A 191 -1.48 -11.74 11.89
CA VAL A 191 -0.03 -11.84 11.66
C VAL A 191 0.66 -10.66 12.34
N ASN A 192 1.60 -10.93 13.25
CA ASN A 192 2.25 -9.88 14.03
C ASN A 192 3.33 -9.10 13.26
N ARG A 193 3.83 -8.01 13.84
CA ARG A 193 4.91 -7.20 13.28
C ARG A 193 6.31 -7.63 13.75
N ALA A 194 6.41 -8.71 14.52
CA ALA A 194 7.68 -9.22 15.02
C ALA A 194 8.66 -9.46 13.85
N PRO A 195 9.96 -9.18 14.04
CA PRO A 195 10.95 -9.40 13.00
C PRO A 195 11.13 -10.91 12.74
N ASN A 196 11.17 -11.28 11.47
CA ASN A 196 11.47 -12.63 11.03
C ASN A 196 13.00 -12.85 10.89
N PRO A 197 13.48 -14.05 10.53
CA PRO A 197 14.91 -14.32 10.34
C PRO A 197 15.60 -13.45 9.27
N MET A 198 14.86 -12.88 8.33
CA MET A 198 15.36 -11.93 7.34
C MET A 198 15.39 -10.48 7.84
N LYS A 199 15.08 -10.23 9.12
CA LYS A 199 15.01 -8.92 9.75
C LYS A 199 14.00 -7.97 9.08
N ILE A 200 12.90 -8.51 8.59
CA ILE A 200 11.70 -7.75 8.18
C ILE A 200 10.53 -8.18 9.05
N SER A 201 9.50 -7.34 9.18
CA SER A 201 8.31 -7.74 9.94
C SER A 201 7.61 -8.93 9.29
N ASN A 202 7.00 -9.79 10.11
CA ASN A 202 6.19 -10.91 9.64
C ASN A 202 5.05 -10.46 8.71
N ARG A 203 4.37 -9.33 9.00
CA ARG A 203 3.37 -8.73 8.09
C ARG A 203 3.96 -8.34 6.74
N GLU A 204 5.10 -7.64 6.73
CA GLU A 204 5.75 -7.25 5.48
C GLU A 204 6.22 -8.46 4.67
N PHE A 205 6.71 -9.50 5.33
CA PHE A 205 7.12 -10.74 4.67
C PHE A 205 5.96 -11.37 3.88
N ILE A 206 4.79 -11.53 4.51
CA ILE A 206 3.60 -12.05 3.83
C ILE A 206 3.10 -11.10 2.75
N TYR A 207 3.07 -9.79 3.05
CA TYR A 207 2.65 -8.77 2.09
C TYR A 207 3.46 -8.80 0.80
N ARG A 208 4.79 -8.91 0.88
CA ARG A 208 5.67 -8.90 -0.31
C ARG A 208 5.33 -10.01 -1.29
N ALA A 209 5.12 -11.24 -0.80
CA ALA A 209 4.75 -12.35 -1.66
C ALA A 209 3.30 -12.24 -2.17
N ALA A 210 2.38 -11.80 -1.31
CA ALA A 210 0.97 -11.64 -1.68
C ALA A 210 0.77 -10.55 -2.75
N TYR A 211 1.48 -9.42 -2.63
CA TYR A 211 1.34 -8.25 -3.52
C TYR A 211 1.62 -8.61 -4.98
N GLU A 212 2.70 -9.34 -5.25
CA GLU A 212 3.07 -9.79 -6.61
C GLU A 212 2.03 -10.75 -7.23
N LEU A 213 1.20 -11.38 -6.39
CA LEU A 213 0.13 -12.30 -6.79
C LEU A 213 -1.25 -11.61 -6.89
N GLY A 214 -1.29 -10.28 -6.75
CA GLY A 214 -2.54 -9.52 -6.70
C GLY A 214 -3.37 -9.80 -5.44
N ARG A 215 -2.73 -10.24 -4.36
CA ARG A 215 -3.34 -10.42 -3.03
C ARG A 215 -2.77 -9.42 -2.04
N HIS A 216 -3.40 -9.33 -0.88
CA HIS A 216 -2.94 -8.48 0.20
C HIS A 216 -3.19 -9.16 1.55
N ILE A 217 -2.35 -8.87 2.55
CA ILE A 217 -2.51 -9.42 3.90
C ILE A 217 -3.85 -9.00 4.53
N ILE A 218 -4.29 -7.76 4.28
CA ILE A 218 -5.63 -7.25 4.60
C ILE A 218 -6.72 -8.17 4.04
N GLY A 219 -6.67 -8.53 2.75
CA GLY A 219 -7.64 -9.44 2.15
C GLY A 219 -7.60 -10.84 2.76
N TYR A 220 -6.42 -11.38 3.07
CA TYR A 220 -6.32 -12.67 3.75
C TYR A 220 -6.94 -12.66 5.14
N GLU A 221 -6.68 -11.62 5.93
CA GLU A 221 -7.24 -11.49 7.29
C GLU A 221 -8.75 -11.22 7.24
N ILE A 222 -9.23 -10.40 6.30
CA ILE A 222 -10.67 -10.21 6.05
C ILE A 222 -11.33 -11.50 5.63
N GLN A 223 -10.74 -12.32 4.76
CA GLN A 223 -11.32 -13.62 4.39
C GLN A 223 -11.49 -14.54 5.60
N LYS A 224 -10.58 -14.50 6.59
CA LYS A 224 -10.73 -15.24 7.86
C LYS A 224 -11.93 -14.73 8.67
N ILE A 225 -12.12 -13.42 8.72
CA ILE A 225 -13.28 -12.77 9.36
C ILE A 225 -14.57 -13.16 8.64
N LEU A 226 -14.64 -13.03 7.31
CA LEU A 226 -15.83 -13.37 6.53
C LEU A 226 -16.18 -14.87 6.61
N SER A 227 -15.19 -15.75 6.73
CA SER A 227 -15.42 -17.19 6.95
C SER A 227 -16.07 -17.46 8.30
N ALA A 228 -15.76 -16.67 9.33
CA ALA A 228 -16.45 -16.74 10.61
C ALA A 228 -17.89 -16.21 10.49
N ILE A 229 -18.12 -15.14 9.71
CA ILE A 229 -19.48 -14.63 9.41
C ILE A 229 -20.31 -15.68 8.66
N ASP A 230 -19.75 -16.37 7.67
CA ASP A 230 -20.44 -17.47 6.97
C ASP A 230 -20.92 -18.54 7.95
N TRP A 231 -20.10 -18.86 8.96
CA TRP A 231 -20.48 -19.80 10.02
C TRP A 231 -21.54 -19.23 10.96
N LEU A 232 -21.46 -17.95 11.35
CA LEU A 232 -22.47 -17.30 12.20
C LEU A 232 -23.85 -17.28 11.52
N GLU A 233 -23.91 -16.93 10.24
CA GLU A 233 -25.14 -16.95 9.43
C GLU A 233 -25.76 -18.35 9.39
N LYS A 234 -24.94 -19.37 9.11
CA LYS A 234 -25.38 -20.77 9.11
C LYS A 234 -25.92 -21.23 10.47
N ASN A 235 -25.39 -20.69 11.56
CA ASN A 235 -25.85 -20.96 12.93
C ASN A 235 -27.00 -20.04 13.39
N ARG A 236 -27.60 -19.27 12.46
CA ARG A 236 -28.77 -18.40 12.71
C ARG A 236 -28.54 -17.36 13.80
N ILE A 237 -27.34 -16.81 13.82
CA ILE A 237 -27.04 -15.56 14.50
C ILE A 237 -27.66 -14.43 13.67
N GLU A 238 -28.40 -13.54 14.34
CA GLU A 238 -29.25 -12.52 13.68
C GLU A 238 -28.67 -11.11 13.77
N ASP A 239 -27.76 -10.88 14.73
CA ASP A 239 -27.16 -9.57 15.02
C ASP A 239 -25.63 -9.76 15.06
N ILE A 240 -24.97 -9.34 13.97
CA ILE A 240 -23.53 -9.53 13.77
C ILE A 240 -22.82 -8.18 13.84
N THR A 241 -21.96 -8.05 14.85
CA THR A 241 -21.06 -6.91 15.01
C THR A 241 -19.65 -7.28 14.58
N VAL A 242 -18.94 -6.36 13.93
CA VAL A 242 -17.48 -6.43 13.76
C VAL A 242 -16.87 -5.20 14.42
N SER A 243 -16.03 -5.42 15.43
CA SER A 243 -15.40 -4.36 16.23
C SER A 243 -13.90 -4.54 16.21
N GLY A 244 -13.14 -3.47 15.97
CA GLY A 244 -11.70 -3.56 15.74
C GLY A 244 -10.87 -2.47 16.40
N TRP A 245 -9.64 -2.80 16.79
CA TRP A 245 -8.68 -1.87 17.39
C TRP A 245 -7.36 -1.82 16.60
N GLY A 246 -6.87 -0.63 16.24
CA GLY A 246 -5.61 -0.46 15.48
C GLY A 246 -5.68 -1.08 14.08
N GLU A 247 -4.85 -2.07 13.75
CA GLU A 247 -5.01 -2.86 12.51
C GLU A 247 -6.39 -3.52 12.43
N GLY A 248 -6.90 -4.01 13.56
CA GLY A 248 -8.24 -4.56 13.64
C GLY A 248 -9.30 -3.54 13.28
N GLY A 249 -9.09 -2.26 13.58
CA GLY A 249 -9.98 -1.17 13.17
C GLY A 249 -10.04 -1.02 11.64
N LEU A 250 -8.89 -1.07 10.95
CA LEU A 250 -8.90 -1.14 9.48
C LEU A 250 -9.70 -2.33 8.99
N LEU A 251 -9.43 -3.52 9.54
CA LEU A 251 -10.07 -4.75 9.11
C LEU A 251 -11.58 -4.72 9.36
N ALA A 252 -12.02 -4.13 10.48
CA ALA A 252 -13.43 -3.93 10.81
C ALA A 252 -14.12 -2.99 9.81
N LEU A 253 -13.53 -1.82 9.54
CA LEU A 253 -14.07 -0.86 8.57
C LEU A 253 -14.21 -1.51 7.18
N TYR A 254 -13.16 -2.21 6.73
CA TYR A 254 -13.13 -2.80 5.40
C TYR A 254 -14.08 -4.00 5.30
N ALA A 255 -14.16 -4.85 6.34
CA ALA A 255 -15.14 -5.94 6.39
C ALA A 255 -16.58 -5.40 6.36
N GLY A 256 -16.88 -4.40 7.20
CA GLY A 256 -18.17 -3.70 7.21
C GLY A 256 -18.52 -3.08 5.86
N ALA A 257 -17.53 -2.56 5.14
CA ALA A 257 -17.71 -1.98 3.82
C ALA A 257 -17.92 -2.99 2.69
N ILE A 258 -17.50 -4.26 2.81
CA ILE A 258 -17.66 -5.24 1.72
C ILE A 258 -18.77 -6.27 1.99
N ASP A 259 -19.08 -6.55 3.25
CA ASP A 259 -20.06 -7.59 3.62
C ASP A 259 -21.29 -6.98 4.29
N THR A 260 -22.43 -7.06 3.60
CA THR A 260 -23.69 -6.43 4.03
C THR A 260 -24.40 -7.19 5.15
N ARG A 261 -23.90 -8.37 5.57
CA ARG A 261 -24.43 -9.15 6.69
C ARG A 261 -24.01 -8.62 8.06
N ILE A 262 -23.07 -7.68 8.12
CA ILE A 262 -22.59 -7.05 9.35
C ILE A 262 -23.53 -5.90 9.72
N ASP A 263 -24.27 -6.00 10.81
CA ASP A 263 -25.27 -5.02 11.24
C ASP A 263 -24.64 -3.77 11.89
N LEU A 264 -23.56 -3.97 12.63
CA LEU A 264 -22.81 -2.92 13.33
C LEU A 264 -21.31 -3.07 13.07
N THR A 265 -20.68 -1.99 12.62
CA THR A 265 -19.22 -1.89 12.52
C THR A 265 -18.71 -0.87 13.53
N GLU A 266 -17.77 -1.28 14.37
CA GLU A 266 -17.09 -0.38 15.30
C GLU A 266 -15.60 -0.30 14.99
N VAL A 267 -15.09 0.92 14.97
CA VAL A 267 -13.72 1.20 14.55
C VAL A 267 -13.01 2.03 15.62
N SER A 268 -11.99 1.45 16.24
CA SER A 268 -11.18 2.09 17.27
C SER A 268 -9.72 2.20 16.85
N GLY A 269 -9.10 3.36 17.12
CA GLY A 269 -7.66 3.54 16.87
C GLY A 269 -7.26 3.50 15.38
N TYR A 270 -8.23 3.64 14.48
CA TYR A 270 -8.05 3.71 13.04
C TYR A 270 -9.26 4.46 12.45
N PHE A 271 -9.12 5.70 12.00
CA PHE A 271 -10.07 6.36 11.09
C PHE A 271 -9.48 7.73 10.76
N GLY A 272 -9.21 8.03 9.50
CA GLY A 272 -8.71 9.35 9.17
C GLY A 272 -8.31 9.53 7.71
N SER A 273 -7.78 10.71 7.43
CA SER A 273 -7.31 11.06 6.10
C SER A 273 -6.22 10.11 5.60
N ARG A 274 -6.46 9.47 4.45
CA ARG A 274 -5.50 8.57 3.79
C ARG A 274 -4.49 9.32 2.91
N GLN A 275 -4.46 10.65 3.00
CA GLN A 275 -3.63 11.52 2.17
C GLN A 275 -2.16 11.56 2.58
N ASN A 276 -1.71 10.67 3.47
CA ASN A 276 -0.31 10.46 3.84
C ASN A 276 0.09 8.97 3.83
N ILE A 277 -0.73 8.11 3.20
CA ILE A 277 -0.61 6.64 3.27
C ILE A 277 0.76 6.09 2.80
N TRP A 278 1.49 6.80 1.93
CA TRP A 278 2.82 6.37 1.49
C TRP A 278 3.85 6.33 2.62
N LEU A 279 3.61 7.07 3.71
CA LEU A 279 4.42 7.06 4.93
C LEU A 279 4.17 5.82 5.79
N GLU A 280 3.12 5.04 5.53
CA GLU A 280 2.79 3.86 6.31
C GLU A 280 3.71 2.67 5.95
N PRO A 281 3.83 1.67 6.85
CA PRO A 281 4.56 0.43 6.57
C PRO A 281 4.08 -0.26 5.28
N ALA A 282 4.97 -1.05 4.64
CA ALA A 282 4.68 -1.68 3.35
C ALA A 282 3.36 -2.47 3.33
N TYR A 283 3.01 -3.16 4.42
CA TYR A 283 1.79 -3.95 4.52
C TYR A 283 0.48 -3.14 4.58
N ARG A 284 0.54 -1.81 4.51
CA ARG A 284 -0.61 -0.90 4.33
C ARG A 284 -0.71 -0.31 2.91
N ASN A 285 0.27 -0.58 2.04
CA ASN A 285 0.25 -0.10 0.67
C ASN A 285 -0.78 -0.90 -0.16
N ILE A 286 -1.87 -0.25 -0.55
CA ILE A 286 -2.88 -0.83 -1.46
C ILE A 286 -2.77 -0.10 -2.80
N TYR A 287 -2.42 -0.82 -3.85
CA TYR A 287 -2.30 -0.27 -5.20
C TYR A 287 -3.67 0.26 -5.67
N GLY A 288 -3.69 1.48 -6.21
CA GLY A 288 -4.91 2.11 -6.72
C GLY A 288 -5.91 2.61 -5.66
N LEU A 289 -5.67 2.43 -4.35
CA LEU A 289 -6.66 2.75 -3.31
C LEU A 289 -7.19 4.19 -3.43
N LEU A 290 -6.29 5.17 -3.53
CA LEU A 290 -6.65 6.58 -3.53
C LEU A 290 -7.35 7.02 -4.83
N GLU A 291 -7.44 6.18 -5.86
CA GLU A 291 -8.20 6.51 -7.08
C GLU A 291 -9.70 6.60 -6.79
N GLU A 292 -10.20 5.74 -5.91
CA GLU A 292 -11.63 5.59 -5.59
C GLU A 292 -11.96 5.77 -4.11
N PHE A 293 -11.00 5.47 -3.22
CA PHE A 293 -11.26 5.29 -1.80
C PHE A 293 -10.34 6.11 -0.89
N GLY A 294 -10.93 6.63 0.18
CA GLY A 294 -10.31 6.95 1.46
C GLY A 294 -11.19 6.40 2.59
N ASP A 295 -10.85 6.63 3.85
CA ASP A 295 -11.63 6.08 4.96
C ASP A 295 -13.07 6.59 4.97
N ALA A 296 -13.32 7.87 4.64
CA ALA A 296 -14.69 8.36 4.54
C ALA A 296 -15.49 7.68 3.41
N GLU A 297 -14.89 7.48 2.23
CA GLU A 297 -15.57 6.77 1.13
C GLU A 297 -15.94 5.34 1.55
N ILE A 298 -15.00 4.63 2.17
CA ILE A 298 -15.21 3.27 2.67
C ILE A 298 -16.29 3.26 3.77
N ALA A 299 -16.30 4.25 4.67
CA ALA A 299 -17.33 4.42 5.68
C ALA A 299 -18.73 4.58 5.08
N THR A 300 -18.88 5.32 3.97
CA THR A 300 -20.18 5.44 3.29
C THR A 300 -20.73 4.09 2.82
N MET A 301 -19.88 3.09 2.59
CA MET A 301 -20.31 1.75 2.18
C MET A 301 -20.93 0.96 3.34
N VAL A 302 -20.73 1.37 4.59
CA VAL A 302 -21.42 0.75 5.73
C VAL A 302 -22.91 1.13 5.72
N ALA A 303 -23.23 2.36 5.29
CA ALA A 303 -24.60 2.85 5.24
C ALA A 303 -25.56 1.89 4.48
N PRO A 304 -26.82 1.74 4.95
CA PRO A 304 -27.41 2.42 6.12
C PRO A 304 -27.16 1.69 7.45
N ARG A 305 -26.27 0.70 7.49
CA ARG A 305 -25.94 -0.04 8.72
C ARG A 305 -25.13 0.86 9.66
N THR A 306 -25.06 0.48 10.92
CA THR A 306 -24.48 1.34 11.94
C THR A 306 -22.96 1.32 11.86
N LEU A 307 -22.35 2.51 11.83
CA LEU A 307 -20.90 2.69 11.95
C LEU A 307 -20.62 3.55 13.19
N ILE A 308 -19.87 3.01 14.13
CA ILE A 308 -19.35 3.73 15.30
C ILE A 308 -17.85 3.90 15.15
N VAL A 309 -17.35 5.12 15.37
CA VAL A 309 -15.92 5.43 15.38
C VAL A 309 -15.53 5.96 16.75
N HIS A 310 -14.45 5.40 17.30
CA HIS A 310 -13.88 5.78 18.60
C HIS A 310 -12.52 6.45 18.43
N SER A 311 -12.34 7.61 19.06
CA SER A 311 -11.09 8.41 19.00
C SER A 311 -10.23 8.32 20.27
N ASP A 312 -10.70 7.68 21.34
CA ASP A 312 -10.13 7.81 22.69
C ASP A 312 -9.31 6.61 23.18
N ASN A 313 -9.36 5.49 22.46
CA ASN A 313 -8.70 4.25 22.88
C ASN A 313 -7.20 4.18 22.54
N GLY A 314 -6.68 5.12 21.75
CA GLY A 314 -5.35 5.01 21.16
C GLY A 314 -5.21 3.80 20.23
N ALA A 315 -4.14 3.72 19.45
CA ALA A 315 -3.65 2.49 18.83
C ALA A 315 -2.13 2.43 19.03
N PRO A 316 -1.47 1.29 18.79
CA PRO A 316 -0.01 1.26 18.87
C PRO A 316 0.58 2.20 17.81
N GLU A 317 1.43 3.13 18.27
CA GLU A 317 2.27 3.90 17.36
C GLU A 317 3.44 3.04 16.92
N ILE A 318 3.64 2.93 15.61
CA ILE A 318 4.73 2.16 15.02
C ILE A 318 5.64 3.13 14.28
N GLU A 319 6.94 3.05 14.53
CA GLU A 319 7.95 3.73 13.73
C GLU A 319 8.99 2.70 13.28
N ILE A 320 9.11 2.54 11.96
CA ILE A 320 10.14 1.74 11.32
C ILE A 320 11.16 2.72 10.75
N LYS A 321 12.29 2.89 11.43
CA LYS A 321 13.33 3.83 10.99
C LYS A 321 14.21 3.20 9.89
N PRO A 322 14.73 4.02 8.96
CA PRO A 322 15.72 3.55 8.00
C PRO A 322 16.92 2.88 8.69
N GLY A 323 17.21 1.64 8.30
CA GLY A 323 18.38 0.88 8.79
C GLY A 323 18.18 0.09 10.09
N GLU A 324 17.08 0.29 10.84
CA GLU A 324 16.77 -0.52 12.03
C GLU A 324 16.31 -1.94 11.66
N ASN A 325 15.54 -2.05 10.57
CA ASN A 325 15.17 -3.33 9.96
C ASN A 325 15.49 -3.31 8.45
N LYS A 326 15.42 -4.47 7.79
CA LYS A 326 15.58 -4.61 6.33
C LYS A 326 14.27 -4.33 5.56
N GLY A 327 13.23 -3.91 6.27
CA GLY A 327 11.89 -3.66 5.73
C GLY A 327 11.76 -2.26 5.16
N LYS A 328 10.60 -1.95 4.59
CA LYS A 328 10.26 -0.58 4.15
C LYS A 328 10.14 0.31 5.40
N PRO A 329 10.85 1.45 5.47
CA PRO A 329 10.59 2.46 6.49
C PRO A 329 9.13 2.92 6.43
N GLY A 330 8.58 3.28 7.58
CA GLY A 330 7.20 3.76 7.65
C GLY A 330 6.74 3.96 9.08
N ARG A 331 5.63 4.66 9.23
CA ARG A 331 5.04 4.99 10.52
C ARG A 331 3.54 4.78 10.54
N LEU A 332 3.03 4.26 11.64
CA LEU A 332 1.61 4.28 11.98
C LEU A 332 1.46 5.24 13.15
N ILE A 333 0.77 6.34 12.90
CA ILE A 333 0.42 7.34 13.90
C ILE A 333 -1.07 7.18 14.17
N VAL A 334 -1.45 7.24 15.45
CA VAL A 334 -2.85 7.23 15.84
C VAL A 334 -3.50 8.55 15.40
N PRO A 335 -4.59 8.53 14.63
CA PRO A 335 -5.34 9.73 14.33
C PRO A 335 -5.82 10.39 15.62
N ASN A 336 -5.59 11.70 15.76
CA ASN A 336 -6.09 12.44 16.92
C ASN A 336 -7.60 12.73 16.77
N GLU A 337 -8.23 13.23 17.84
CA GLU A 337 -9.69 13.49 17.86
C GLU A 337 -10.14 14.48 16.77
N GLU A 338 -9.34 15.50 16.45
CA GLU A 338 -9.64 16.47 15.41
C GLU A 338 -9.55 15.84 14.01
N GLU A 339 -8.56 15.00 13.76
CA GLU A 339 -8.40 14.27 12.50
C GLU A 339 -9.53 13.26 12.27
N VAL A 340 -9.93 12.54 13.33
CA VAL A 340 -11.08 11.63 13.29
C VAL A 340 -12.37 12.41 13.00
N ALA A 341 -12.62 13.49 13.74
CA ALA A 341 -13.80 14.33 13.55
C ALA A 341 -13.88 14.91 12.13
N ALA A 342 -12.75 15.41 11.59
CA ALA A 342 -12.71 15.95 10.24
C ALA A 342 -13.03 14.90 9.16
N GLU A 343 -12.57 13.66 9.32
CA GLU A 343 -12.91 12.58 8.38
C GLU A 343 -14.37 12.09 8.55
N ILE A 344 -14.91 12.16 9.77
CA ILE A 344 -16.35 11.91 10.04
C ILE A 344 -17.21 12.98 9.35
N ASP A 345 -16.86 14.25 9.49
CA ASP A 345 -17.56 15.36 8.85
C ASP A 345 -17.57 15.19 7.33
N ARG A 346 -16.42 14.82 6.75
CA ARG A 346 -16.31 14.50 5.31
C ARG A 346 -17.21 13.32 4.91
N THR A 347 -17.31 12.30 5.76
CA THR A 347 -18.20 11.15 5.54
C THR A 347 -19.67 11.58 5.53
N ASN A 348 -20.08 12.35 6.53
CA ASN A 348 -21.45 12.81 6.70
C ASN A 348 -21.85 13.81 5.61
N GLU A 349 -20.92 14.65 5.13
CA GLU A 349 -21.16 15.55 3.99
C GLU A 349 -21.52 14.77 2.73
N MET A 350 -20.84 13.65 2.46
CA MET A 350 -21.14 12.79 1.31
C MET A 350 -22.49 12.08 1.43
N MET A 351 -23.06 11.98 2.63
CA MET A 351 -24.30 11.26 2.94
C MET A 351 -25.46 12.18 3.34
N ASN A 352 -25.31 13.50 3.15
CA ASN A 352 -26.23 14.53 3.64
C ASN A 352 -27.69 14.42 3.13
N GLU A 353 -27.92 13.73 2.01
CA GLU A 353 -29.25 13.47 1.45
C GLU A 353 -29.97 12.30 2.13
N TRP A 354 -29.30 11.57 3.03
CA TRP A 354 -29.85 10.45 3.80
C TRP A 354 -29.74 10.74 5.31
N ASN A 355 -30.79 10.40 6.07
CA ASN A 355 -30.76 10.37 7.54
C ASN A 355 -29.89 9.21 8.08
N TRP A 356 -28.60 9.23 7.75
CA TRP A 356 -27.57 8.34 8.25
C TRP A 356 -26.33 9.18 8.57
N GLN A 357 -25.66 8.87 9.66
CA GLN A 357 -24.43 9.53 10.06
C GLN A 357 -23.54 8.54 10.80
N VAL A 358 -22.23 8.77 10.73
CA VAL A 358 -21.27 8.07 11.57
C VAL A 358 -21.51 8.48 13.03
N ILE A 359 -21.60 7.50 13.91
CA ILE A 359 -21.71 7.73 15.35
C ILE A 359 -20.29 7.91 15.90
N HIS A 360 -20.01 9.08 16.48
CA HIS A 360 -18.75 9.36 17.16
C HIS A 360 -18.94 9.19 18.67
N GLU A 361 -18.35 8.14 19.24
CA GLU A 361 -18.49 7.82 20.66
C GLU A 361 -17.16 7.57 21.35
N LYS A 362 -17.15 7.76 22.67
CA LYS A 362 -16.05 7.30 23.52
C LYS A 362 -16.19 5.82 23.81
N SER A 363 -15.05 5.17 23.97
CA SER A 363 -15.00 3.73 24.18
C SER A 363 -15.51 3.38 25.58
N LYS A 364 -16.33 2.33 25.66
CA LYS A 364 -16.83 1.82 26.94
C LYS A 364 -15.75 1.01 27.63
N LYS A 365 -15.75 1.05 28.96
CA LYS A 365 -14.84 0.25 29.79
C LYS A 365 -15.55 -1.03 30.22
N PRO A 366 -14.90 -2.20 30.10
CA PRO A 366 -15.41 -3.43 30.66
C PRO A 366 -15.39 -3.37 32.19
N SER A 367 -16.16 -4.27 32.81
CA SER A 367 -16.19 -4.45 34.24
C SER A 367 -14.88 -5.04 34.76
N SER A 368 -14.71 -5.02 36.08
CA SER A 368 -13.61 -5.70 36.77
C SER A 368 -13.91 -7.17 37.06
N GLU A 369 -14.76 -7.85 36.28
CA GLU A 369 -15.07 -9.27 36.47
C GLU A 369 -13.79 -10.10 36.51
N LYS A 370 -13.71 -11.01 37.49
CA LYS A 370 -12.57 -11.90 37.68
C LYS A 370 -12.68 -13.09 36.75
N VAL A 371 -11.63 -13.31 35.96
CA VAL A 371 -11.53 -14.46 35.07
C VAL A 371 -10.54 -15.47 35.62
N THR A 372 -10.92 -16.74 35.66
CA THR A 372 -10.05 -17.86 36.02
C THR A 372 -9.37 -18.39 34.77
N ILE A 373 -8.06 -18.21 34.68
CA ILE A 373 -7.25 -18.73 33.58
C ILE A 373 -7.00 -20.22 33.83
N ILE A 374 -7.22 -21.04 32.80
CA ILE A 374 -7.04 -22.49 32.85
C ILE A 374 -5.73 -22.84 32.13
N GLU A 375 -5.62 -22.54 30.84
CA GLU A 375 -4.41 -22.76 30.05
C GLU A 375 -4.34 -21.77 28.88
N LEU A 376 -3.29 -20.95 28.84
CA LEU A 376 -3.11 -19.98 27.74
C LEU A 376 -2.52 -20.66 26.50
N PRO A 377 -3.08 -20.43 25.30
CA PRO A 377 -2.53 -20.96 24.06
C PRO A 377 -1.13 -20.40 23.77
N ASN A 378 -0.21 -21.28 23.33
CA ASN A 378 1.15 -20.88 22.99
C ASN A 378 1.17 -19.94 21.76
N ILE A 379 1.45 -18.66 22.00
CA ILE A 379 1.45 -17.61 20.96
C ILE A 379 2.45 -17.88 19.83
N THR A 380 3.64 -18.37 20.14
CA THR A 380 4.69 -18.67 19.15
C THR A 380 4.23 -19.75 18.17
N ASN A 381 3.62 -20.83 18.68
CA ASN A 381 3.10 -21.91 17.85
C ASN A 381 1.96 -21.44 16.94
N ARG A 382 1.08 -20.55 17.44
CA ARG A 382 0.00 -19.95 16.64
C ARG A 382 0.57 -19.10 15.50
N GLN A 383 1.45 -18.16 15.82
CA GLN A 383 2.10 -17.30 14.82
C GLN A 383 2.85 -18.13 13.77
N GLN A 384 3.56 -19.18 14.18
CA GLN A 384 4.25 -20.07 13.24
C GLN A 384 3.27 -20.77 12.27
N ARG A 385 2.12 -21.26 12.76
CA ARG A 385 1.09 -21.85 11.90
C ARG A 385 0.54 -20.84 10.90
N LEU A 386 0.12 -19.66 11.36
CA LEU A 386 -0.41 -18.59 10.51
C LEU A 386 0.55 -18.25 9.37
N LEU A 387 1.82 -18.04 9.70
CA LEU A 387 2.86 -17.71 8.72
C LEU A 387 3.10 -18.85 7.74
N THR A 388 3.19 -20.09 8.23
CA THR A 388 3.43 -21.27 7.39
C THR A 388 2.29 -21.51 6.41
N GLU A 389 1.05 -21.32 6.84
CA GLU A 389 -0.15 -21.47 6.01
C GLU A 389 -0.19 -20.43 4.89
N LEU A 390 0.02 -19.15 5.23
CA LEU A 390 0.00 -18.05 4.26
C LEU A 390 1.18 -18.11 3.29
N ASP A 391 2.38 -18.43 3.77
CA ASP A 391 3.54 -18.63 2.89
C ASP A 391 3.30 -19.81 1.94
N ARG A 392 2.86 -20.96 2.44
CA ARG A 392 2.53 -22.12 1.58
C ARG A 392 1.48 -21.77 0.54
N HIS A 393 0.45 -21.04 0.92
CA HIS A 393 -0.58 -20.59 0.00
C HIS A 393 -0.01 -19.69 -1.11
N ASN A 394 0.83 -18.72 -0.74
CA ASN A 394 1.52 -17.88 -1.72
C ASN A 394 2.46 -18.68 -2.64
N GLN A 395 3.21 -19.65 -2.11
CA GLN A 395 4.07 -20.54 -2.92
C GLN A 395 3.25 -21.37 -3.91
N TRP A 396 2.10 -21.88 -3.49
CA TRP A 396 1.18 -22.58 -4.40
C TRP A 396 0.62 -21.65 -5.47
N LEU A 397 0.16 -20.44 -5.12
CA LEU A 397 -0.27 -19.45 -6.11
C LEU A 397 0.82 -19.10 -7.12
N LEU A 398 2.09 -19.00 -6.68
CA LEU A 398 3.23 -18.79 -7.57
C LEU A 398 3.39 -19.94 -8.57
N SER A 399 3.24 -21.20 -8.13
CA SER A 399 3.31 -22.36 -9.03
C SER A 399 2.16 -22.40 -10.02
N GLU A 400 0.97 -21.93 -9.64
CA GLU A 400 -0.19 -21.85 -10.53
C GLU A 400 -0.14 -20.66 -11.50
N SER A 401 0.61 -19.61 -11.16
CA SER A 401 0.62 -18.34 -11.89
C SER A 401 0.89 -18.45 -13.41
N PRO A 402 1.73 -19.35 -13.93
CA PRO A 402 1.92 -19.49 -15.38
C PRO A 402 0.67 -19.95 -16.12
N TYR A 403 -0.14 -20.83 -15.51
CA TYR A 403 -1.38 -21.34 -16.11
C TYR A 403 -2.46 -20.26 -16.13
N VAL A 404 -2.60 -19.52 -15.03
CA VAL A 404 -3.53 -18.37 -14.95
C VAL A 404 -3.17 -17.30 -15.97
N ARG A 405 -1.88 -17.00 -16.18
CA ARG A 405 -1.45 -16.06 -17.22
C ARG A 405 -1.71 -16.58 -18.63
N ALA A 406 -1.52 -17.89 -18.87
CA ALA A 406 -1.79 -18.49 -20.17
C ALA A 406 -3.29 -18.43 -20.51
N GLU A 407 -4.16 -18.69 -19.52
CA GLU A 407 -5.62 -18.54 -19.66
C GLU A 407 -6.00 -17.08 -19.90
N PHE A 408 -5.45 -16.15 -19.12
CA PHE A 408 -5.68 -14.72 -19.32
C PHE A 408 -5.30 -14.28 -20.74
N MET A 409 -4.19 -14.78 -21.29
CA MET A 409 -3.68 -14.44 -22.63
C MET A 409 -4.18 -15.34 -23.76
N ALA A 410 -5.22 -16.15 -23.54
CA ALA A 410 -5.67 -17.17 -24.48
C ALA A 410 -6.10 -16.63 -25.86
N GLU A 411 -6.55 -15.37 -25.92
CA GLU A 411 -7.00 -14.72 -27.16
C GLU A 411 -5.87 -14.14 -28.04
N LEU A 412 -4.59 -14.33 -27.65
CA LEU A 412 -3.46 -13.93 -28.50
C LEU A 412 -3.41 -14.73 -29.81
N LYS A 413 -3.25 -14.01 -30.92
CA LYS A 413 -3.17 -14.58 -32.26
C LYS A 413 -1.75 -14.52 -32.81
N PHE A 414 -1.22 -15.67 -33.24
CA PHE A 414 0.16 -15.83 -33.72
C PHE A 414 0.26 -16.22 -35.20
N ASP A 415 -0.85 -16.20 -35.93
CA ASP A 415 -0.97 -16.57 -37.34
C ASP A 415 -0.38 -15.53 -38.30
N SER A 416 -0.31 -14.25 -37.89
CA SER A 416 0.38 -13.19 -38.63
C SER A 416 0.81 -12.04 -37.71
N LEU A 417 1.73 -11.19 -38.19
CA LEU A 417 2.14 -9.98 -37.47
C LEU A 417 0.95 -9.04 -37.20
N GLU A 418 0.05 -8.90 -38.16
CA GLU A 418 -1.11 -8.01 -38.05
C GLU A 418 -2.13 -8.57 -37.05
N ALA A 419 -2.38 -9.87 -37.07
CA ALA A 419 -3.23 -10.53 -36.09
C ALA A 419 -2.65 -10.42 -34.66
N PHE A 420 -1.33 -10.60 -34.50
CA PHE A 420 -0.66 -10.41 -33.22
C PHE A 420 -0.80 -8.97 -32.72
N LYS A 421 -0.48 -7.98 -33.57
CA LYS A 421 -0.62 -6.56 -33.23
C LYS A 421 -2.03 -6.23 -32.73
N ASN A 422 -3.06 -6.69 -33.42
CA ASN A 422 -4.44 -6.40 -33.02
C ASN A 422 -4.85 -7.17 -31.74
N SER A 423 -4.46 -8.44 -31.61
CA SER A 423 -4.80 -9.26 -30.44
C SER A 423 -4.05 -8.87 -29.16
N VAL A 424 -2.88 -8.23 -29.26
CA VAL A 424 -2.07 -7.87 -28.09
C VAL A 424 -2.49 -6.55 -27.42
N GLU A 425 -3.17 -5.64 -28.15
CA GLU A 425 -3.50 -4.30 -27.63
C GLU A 425 -4.31 -4.31 -26.33
N PRO A 426 -5.37 -5.13 -26.15
CA PRO A 426 -6.10 -5.17 -24.88
C PRO A 426 -5.21 -5.51 -23.69
N TYR A 427 -4.20 -6.38 -23.87
CA TYR A 427 -3.25 -6.74 -22.82
C TYR A 427 -2.26 -5.61 -22.52
N ARG A 428 -1.85 -4.84 -23.53
CA ARG A 428 -1.00 -3.65 -23.35
C ARG A 428 -1.74 -2.58 -22.58
N GLU A 429 -2.99 -2.33 -22.93
CA GLU A 429 -3.84 -1.38 -22.21
C GLU A 429 -4.07 -1.83 -20.76
N TYR A 430 -4.41 -3.11 -20.55
CA TYR A 430 -4.53 -3.67 -19.20
C TYR A 430 -3.23 -3.51 -18.41
N PHE A 431 -2.08 -3.89 -18.98
CA PHE A 431 -0.79 -3.78 -18.30
C PHE A 431 -0.44 -2.32 -17.95
N ALA A 432 -0.65 -1.40 -18.88
CA ALA A 432 -0.37 0.02 -18.67
C ALA A 432 -1.25 0.61 -17.56
N LYS A 433 -2.56 0.34 -17.58
CA LYS A 433 -3.53 0.96 -16.66
C LYS A 433 -3.65 0.23 -15.33
N GLN A 434 -3.72 -1.11 -15.34
CA GLN A 434 -4.08 -1.93 -14.19
C GLN A 434 -2.87 -2.53 -13.44
N VAL A 435 -1.68 -2.54 -14.06
CA VAL A 435 -0.46 -3.13 -13.44
C VAL A 435 0.61 -2.07 -13.18
N ILE A 436 0.90 -1.21 -14.15
CA ILE A 436 1.94 -0.18 -14.03
C ILE A 436 1.40 1.13 -13.45
N GLY A 437 0.16 1.51 -13.77
CA GLY A 437 -0.47 2.73 -13.27
C GLY A 437 -0.09 3.95 -14.10
N GLN A 438 -0.22 3.82 -15.42
CA GLN A 438 0.05 4.90 -16.36
C GLN A 438 -0.87 6.09 -16.09
N PHE A 439 -0.29 7.27 -15.86
CA PHE A 439 -1.06 8.49 -15.80
C PHE A 439 -1.53 8.94 -17.19
N ASP A 440 -2.78 9.39 -17.27
CA ASP A 440 -3.38 9.94 -18.49
C ASP A 440 -3.07 11.44 -18.65
N TYR A 441 -1.77 11.77 -18.73
CA TYR A 441 -1.32 13.12 -19.06
C TYR A 441 -0.86 13.19 -20.52
N PRO A 442 -1.24 14.26 -21.25
CA PRO A 442 -0.68 14.49 -22.57
C PRO A 442 0.83 14.73 -22.45
N LEU A 443 1.57 14.19 -23.42
CA LEU A 443 3.00 14.47 -23.53
C LEU A 443 3.22 15.96 -23.78
N SER A 444 4.21 16.52 -23.09
CA SER A 444 4.68 17.88 -23.36
C SER A 444 5.42 17.93 -24.69
N ASP A 445 5.50 19.14 -25.28
CA ASP A 445 6.51 19.41 -26.30
C ASP A 445 7.91 19.08 -25.75
N PHE A 446 8.79 18.54 -26.60
CA PHE A 446 10.11 18.03 -26.18
C PHE A 446 10.95 19.04 -25.37
N ASN A 447 10.85 20.34 -25.69
CA ASN A 447 11.53 21.44 -25.00
C ASN A 447 12.99 21.13 -24.64
N VAL A 448 13.74 20.58 -25.61
CA VAL A 448 15.07 20.04 -25.36
C VAL A 448 16.00 21.12 -24.80
N ARG A 449 16.65 20.79 -23.68
CA ARG A 449 17.73 21.56 -23.08
C ARG A 449 18.98 20.70 -23.15
N SER A 450 20.10 21.27 -23.57
CA SER A 450 21.36 20.52 -23.64
C SER A 450 22.56 21.31 -23.19
N ARG A 451 23.57 20.60 -22.67
CA ARG A 451 24.92 21.12 -22.50
C ARG A 451 25.93 20.10 -22.99
N PRO A 452 27.01 20.53 -23.68
CA PRO A 452 28.02 19.62 -24.18
C PRO A 452 28.77 18.95 -23.04
N ILE A 453 29.11 17.67 -23.22
CA ILE A 453 30.02 16.94 -22.33
C ILE A 453 31.19 16.38 -23.16
N LYS A 454 32.38 16.32 -22.57
CA LYS A 454 33.58 15.82 -23.26
C LYS A 454 33.67 14.31 -23.14
N LEU A 455 33.81 13.62 -24.28
CA LEU A 455 34.21 12.21 -24.34
C LEU A 455 35.70 12.10 -24.69
N LYS A 456 36.30 10.94 -24.37
CA LYS A 456 37.68 10.60 -24.77
C LYS A 456 37.79 10.33 -26.27
N ASN A 457 36.75 9.76 -26.87
CA ASN A 457 36.72 9.40 -28.29
C ASN A 457 36.42 10.66 -29.14
N PRO A 458 37.36 11.14 -29.96
CA PRO A 458 37.19 12.35 -30.76
C PRO A 458 36.27 12.16 -31.97
N LYS A 459 35.78 10.94 -32.23
CA LYS A 459 34.79 10.67 -33.30
C LYS A 459 33.35 10.85 -32.82
N LEU A 460 33.14 11.22 -31.56
CA LEU A 460 31.84 11.33 -30.94
C LEU A 460 31.67 12.70 -30.30
N GLN A 461 30.49 13.27 -30.49
CA GLN A 461 29.97 14.38 -29.71
C GLN A 461 29.01 13.84 -28.67
N ALA A 462 28.98 14.45 -27.49
CA ALA A 462 28.03 14.09 -26.47
C ALA A 462 27.42 15.32 -25.80
N PHE A 463 26.15 15.18 -25.45
CA PHE A 463 25.36 16.21 -24.81
C PHE A 463 24.64 15.59 -23.63
N GLU A 464 24.73 16.23 -22.47
CA GLU A 464 23.74 15.98 -21.43
C GLU A 464 22.47 16.69 -21.85
N VAL A 465 21.37 15.95 -21.88
CA VAL A 465 20.08 16.41 -22.40
C VAL A 465 19.01 16.28 -21.33
N ALA A 466 18.11 17.26 -21.27
CA ALA A 466 16.87 17.19 -20.51
C ALA A 466 15.70 17.53 -21.43
N ILE A 467 14.64 16.72 -21.36
CA ILE A 467 13.41 16.87 -22.16
C ILE A 467 12.20 16.88 -21.24
N ASP A 468 11.22 17.71 -21.57
CA ASP A 468 9.95 17.70 -20.82
C ASP A 468 9.15 16.45 -21.23
N VAL A 469 8.55 15.76 -20.27
CA VAL A 469 7.77 14.52 -20.53
C VAL A 469 6.27 14.84 -20.46
N PHE A 470 5.82 15.38 -19.33
CA PHE A 470 4.48 15.92 -19.14
C PHE A 470 4.56 17.04 -18.08
N PRO A 471 3.50 17.84 -17.83
CA PRO A 471 3.60 19.02 -16.97
C PRO A 471 4.20 18.72 -15.58
N GLY A 472 5.37 19.30 -15.32
CA GLY A 472 6.09 19.14 -14.04
C GLY A 472 7.08 17.98 -13.99
N ILE A 473 7.16 17.12 -15.01
CA ILE A 473 8.11 16.00 -15.10
C ILE A 473 8.98 16.13 -16.35
N PHE A 474 10.26 15.83 -16.18
CA PHE A 474 11.25 15.79 -17.25
C PHE A 474 12.00 14.47 -17.22
N ALA A 475 12.61 14.09 -18.34
CA ALA A 475 13.60 13.03 -18.42
C ALA A 475 14.95 13.65 -18.74
N TYR A 476 16.03 13.03 -18.27
CA TYR A 476 17.37 13.45 -18.63
C TYR A 476 18.25 12.25 -19.00
N GLY A 477 19.28 12.51 -19.78
CA GLY A 477 20.17 11.49 -20.29
C GLY A 477 21.38 12.07 -20.97
N ILE A 478 22.10 11.19 -21.68
CA ILE A 478 23.22 11.58 -22.52
C ILE A 478 22.89 11.19 -23.96
N LEU A 479 22.91 12.17 -24.84
CA LEU A 479 22.83 11.97 -26.28
C LEU A 479 24.25 11.90 -26.84
N ILE A 480 24.57 10.82 -27.54
CA ILE A 480 25.85 10.65 -28.24
C ILE A 480 25.58 10.66 -29.73
N LEU A 481 26.34 11.48 -30.47
CA LEU A 481 26.26 11.62 -31.91
C LEU A 481 27.62 11.33 -32.55
N PRO A 482 27.68 10.59 -33.66
CA PRO A 482 28.88 10.50 -34.48
C PRO A 482 29.26 11.86 -35.06
N GLU A 483 30.55 12.21 -35.02
CA GLU A 483 31.08 13.45 -35.62
C GLU A 483 30.90 13.51 -37.14
N ASP A 484 30.77 12.35 -37.80
CA ASP A 484 30.57 12.23 -39.24
C ASP A 484 29.09 12.21 -39.65
N LEU A 485 28.16 12.53 -38.73
CA LEU A 485 26.72 12.60 -39.03
C LEU A 485 26.39 13.89 -39.80
N HIS A 486 25.92 13.75 -41.04
CA HIS A 486 25.56 14.89 -41.89
C HIS A 486 24.09 15.35 -41.71
N PRO A 487 23.75 16.63 -41.98
CA PRO A 487 22.37 17.10 -41.94
C PRO A 487 21.43 16.29 -42.84
N GLY A 488 20.35 15.76 -42.27
CA GLY A 488 19.36 14.93 -42.99
C GLY A 488 19.74 13.46 -43.14
N GLU A 489 20.95 13.06 -42.73
CA GLU A 489 21.36 11.66 -42.68
C GLU A 489 20.61 10.94 -41.54
N GLN A 490 20.05 9.76 -41.84
CA GLN A 490 19.40 8.91 -40.86
C GLN A 490 20.33 7.75 -40.46
N ARG A 491 20.51 7.56 -39.16
CA ARG A 491 21.19 6.39 -38.58
C ARG A 491 20.30 5.71 -37.55
N PRO A 492 20.48 4.40 -37.30
CA PRO A 492 19.78 3.73 -36.21
C PRO A 492 20.05 4.42 -34.87
N VAL A 493 19.00 4.58 -34.07
CA VAL A 493 19.10 5.09 -32.69
C VAL A 493 19.03 3.91 -31.73
N VAL A 494 19.94 3.89 -30.77
CA VAL A 494 19.95 2.91 -29.67
C VAL A 494 19.71 3.66 -28.37
N VAL A 495 18.72 3.23 -27.60
CA VAL A 495 18.44 3.77 -26.27
C VAL A 495 19.07 2.86 -25.22
N CYS A 496 20.02 3.39 -24.48
CA CYS A 496 20.75 2.67 -23.43
C CYS A 496 20.23 3.08 -22.05
N GLN A 497 19.70 2.13 -21.29
CA GLN A 497 19.23 2.37 -19.92
C GLN A 497 20.28 1.90 -18.90
N HIS A 498 20.44 2.66 -17.83
CA HIS A 498 21.21 2.24 -16.66
C HIS A 498 20.31 1.48 -15.67
N GLY A 499 20.92 0.67 -14.79
CA GLY A 499 20.22 0.06 -13.67
C GLY A 499 19.85 1.07 -12.57
N LEU A 500 19.07 0.62 -11.59
CA LEU A 500 18.42 1.43 -10.54
C LEU A 500 19.31 2.53 -9.94
N GLU A 501 20.42 2.16 -9.28
CA GLU A 501 21.35 3.10 -8.63
C GLU A 501 22.37 3.72 -9.60
N GLY A 502 22.22 3.45 -10.90
CA GLY A 502 23.06 3.98 -11.95
C GLY A 502 22.65 5.39 -12.37
N ARG A 503 23.48 5.99 -13.23
CA ARG A 503 23.19 7.26 -13.89
C ARG A 503 23.42 7.11 -15.39
N PRO A 504 22.94 8.03 -16.25
CA PRO A 504 23.27 8.01 -17.68
C PRO A 504 24.78 7.93 -17.92
N GLN A 505 25.59 8.58 -17.08
CA GLN A 505 27.05 8.52 -17.13
C GLN A 505 27.60 7.09 -16.94
N SER A 506 26.87 6.19 -16.28
CA SER A 506 27.28 4.80 -16.07
C SER A 506 27.27 3.96 -17.35
N THR A 507 26.53 4.38 -18.38
CA THR A 507 26.45 3.64 -19.66
C THR A 507 27.57 4.02 -20.62
N ILE A 508 28.38 5.04 -20.29
CA ILE A 508 29.46 5.58 -21.13
C ILE A 508 30.81 5.56 -20.38
N GLY A 509 31.94 5.75 -21.06
CA GLY A 509 33.30 5.76 -20.48
C GLY A 509 34.16 4.56 -20.89
N ASP A 510 35.23 4.30 -20.14
CA ASP A 510 36.08 3.11 -20.34
C ASP A 510 35.47 1.89 -19.63
N GLN A 511 35.66 0.69 -20.18
CA GLN A 511 35.16 -0.58 -19.61
C GLN A 511 35.89 -0.98 -18.32
N ASP A 512 35.69 -0.25 -17.23
CA ASP A 512 36.26 -0.57 -15.92
C ASP A 512 35.28 -1.39 -15.03
N PHE A 513 34.88 -2.56 -15.52
CA PHE A 513 34.24 -3.69 -14.79
C PHE A 513 32.69 -3.81 -14.71
N LYS A 514 32.25 -5.08 -14.89
CA LYS A 514 30.91 -5.71 -14.80
C LYS A 514 29.95 -5.42 -15.96
N ALA A 515 29.06 -6.38 -16.25
CA ALA A 515 28.00 -6.25 -17.25
C ALA A 515 27.18 -4.96 -17.03
N TYR A 516 26.70 -4.33 -18.11
CA TYR A 516 25.91 -3.09 -18.12
C TYR A 516 26.62 -1.78 -17.72
N LYS A 517 27.95 -1.70 -17.91
CA LYS A 517 28.70 -0.43 -17.82
C LYS A 517 29.41 -0.09 -19.12
N ALA A 518 29.50 1.20 -19.45
CA ALA A 518 30.28 1.70 -20.59
C ALA A 518 30.00 0.96 -21.91
N PHE A 519 28.74 0.60 -22.18
CA PHE A 519 28.33 -0.15 -23.38
C PHE A 519 27.76 0.73 -24.49
N ALA A 520 27.72 2.05 -24.27
CA ALA A 520 27.16 3.04 -25.19
C ALA A 520 28.21 4.00 -25.78
N THR A 521 29.50 3.61 -25.78
CA THR A 521 30.65 4.41 -26.29
C THR A 521 31.22 3.94 -27.61
#